data_AF-A0A4Q4QN41-F1
#
_entry.id   AF-A0A4Q4QN41-F1
#
_cell.length_a   1.000
_cell.length_b   1.000
_cell.length_c   1.000
_cell.angle_alpha   90.00
_cell.angle_beta   90.00
_cell.angle_gamma   90.00
#
_symmetry.space_group_name_H-M   'P 1'
#
loop_
_entity.id
_entity.type
_entity.pdbx_description
1 polymer ?
#
loop_
_entity_poly.entity_id
_entity_poly.type
_entity_poly.pdbx_seq_one_letter_code
_entity_poly.pdbx_strand_id
1 'polypeptide(L)'
;MATEAEAACVVCGEPAHNKCGACNLDTSSRHYCGKACQVKDWPTHKKACKDIQNADLEKKLTRVANIAQQGYYDFRKNTWDIPIVKVDRLGNEDLVLYISIPLSASRARYIIEFPQHLVSDKLTENAMLCAFVRSEPAAWMYSMIVELTKGLDVKIEEIRVVLKPHLQKVIPRIIYDVDSQGYPGLRPEHKHEIFRVTSMRTKKVWVIDISGAQFDIHRAMWTWKEYQSRFTQEIDQVIPFGTHKAALKKVSELQGNPTLTCGVTGKIAEHLASAVNNDWHAASDFTLSQMVALDEEHFNKAKLDLLKFMDDAVHIFVRTNSFQAEYKAAMAYELNHPALSKRRTEEVLNAFFASVAHSETV
;
A
#
# COMPACT_ATOMS: atom_id res chain seq x y z
N MET A 1 41.20 1.52 -25.31
CA MET A 1 39.78 1.90 -25.21
C MET A 1 39.06 1.15 -26.30
N ALA A 2 38.21 0.17 -25.96
CA ALA A 2 37.41 -0.53 -26.96
C ALA A 2 36.33 0.44 -27.44
N THR A 3 36.32 0.76 -28.73
CA THR A 3 35.23 1.49 -29.38
C THR A 3 33.97 0.63 -29.27
N GLU A 4 32.96 1.11 -28.53
CA GLU A 4 31.63 0.51 -28.57
C GLU A 4 31.19 0.40 -30.03
N ALA A 5 30.76 -0.80 -30.45
CA ALA A 5 30.25 -0.99 -31.79
C ALA A 5 29.05 -0.04 -32.00
N GLU A 6 29.16 0.88 -32.96
CA GLU A 6 28.07 1.79 -33.29
C GLU A 6 26.84 0.99 -33.72
N ALA A 7 25.70 1.26 -33.10
CA ALA A 7 24.45 0.58 -33.44
C ALA A 7 24.01 0.94 -34.87
N ALA A 8 23.51 -0.03 -35.63
CA ALA A 8 23.02 0.18 -37.00
C ALA A 8 21.55 0.65 -37.01
N CYS A 9 21.18 1.45 -38.02
CA CYS A 9 19.81 1.90 -38.26
C CYS A 9 18.93 0.71 -38.67
N VAL A 10 17.82 0.48 -37.97
CA VAL A 10 16.90 -0.64 -38.23
C VAL A 10 16.25 -0.61 -39.62
N VAL A 11 16.26 0.54 -40.29
CA VAL A 11 15.60 0.74 -41.60
C VAL A 11 16.56 0.66 -42.77
N CYS A 12 17.78 1.21 -42.64
CA CYS A 12 18.71 1.37 -43.76
C CYS A 12 20.10 0.78 -43.52
N GLY A 13 20.41 0.29 -42.32
CA GLY A 13 21.71 -0.31 -41.98
C GLY A 13 22.83 0.68 -41.67
N GLU A 14 22.71 1.94 -42.09
CA GLU A 14 23.68 3.01 -41.79
C GLU A 14 23.90 3.21 -40.28
N PRO A 15 25.06 3.76 -39.86
CA PRO A 15 25.30 4.11 -38.46
C PRO A 15 24.14 4.93 -37.87
N ALA A 16 23.65 4.49 -36.71
CA ALA A 16 22.55 5.15 -36.02
C ALA A 16 23.09 6.11 -34.97
N HIS A 17 22.60 7.35 -35.02
CA HIS A 17 22.94 8.38 -34.05
C HIS A 17 21.79 8.68 -33.07
N ASN A 18 20.61 8.09 -33.29
CA ASN A 18 19.42 8.33 -32.49
C ASN A 18 18.80 7.02 -31.98
N LYS A 19 18.34 7.03 -30.72
CA LYS A 19 17.48 6.00 -30.14
C LYS A 19 16.02 6.46 -30.16
N CYS A 20 15.07 5.54 -30.19
CA CYS A 20 13.66 5.89 -30.00
C CYS A 20 13.45 6.48 -28.60
N GLY A 21 13.22 7.79 -28.50
CA GLY A 21 13.02 8.47 -27.20
C GLY A 21 11.84 7.94 -26.39
N ALA A 22 10.92 7.21 -27.01
CA ALA A 22 9.76 6.62 -26.34
C ALA A 22 10.07 5.27 -25.67
N CYS A 23 10.93 4.42 -26.25
CA CYS A 23 11.29 3.11 -25.69
C CYS A 23 12.82 3.02 -25.46
N ASN A 24 13.41 4.10 -24.96
CA ASN A 24 14.84 4.27 -24.78
C ASN A 24 15.37 3.42 -23.61
N LEU A 25 15.36 2.11 -23.79
CA LEU A 25 15.98 1.13 -22.89
C LEU A 25 17.22 0.56 -23.59
N ASP A 26 18.29 0.33 -22.84
CA ASP A 26 19.58 -0.07 -23.42
C ASP A 26 19.53 -1.41 -24.15
N THR A 27 18.63 -2.32 -23.77
CA THR A 27 18.56 -3.68 -24.33
C THR A 27 17.52 -3.84 -25.44
N SER A 28 16.63 -2.87 -25.65
CA SER A 28 15.45 -3.05 -26.51
C SER A 28 15.03 -1.81 -27.31
N SER A 29 15.76 -0.69 -27.19
CA SER A 29 15.49 0.49 -28.00
C SER A 29 15.80 0.25 -29.47
N ARG A 30 14.96 0.78 -30.35
CA ARG A 30 15.29 0.86 -31.79
C ARG A 30 16.22 2.03 -32.05
N HIS A 31 17.15 1.83 -32.98
CA HIS A 31 18.17 2.77 -33.39
C HIS A 31 17.90 3.26 -34.83
N TYR A 32 18.07 4.56 -35.05
CA TYR A 32 17.82 5.22 -36.33
C TYR A 32 18.95 6.18 -36.68
N CYS A 33 19.32 6.26 -37.97
CA CYS A 33 20.21 7.30 -38.48
C CYS A 33 19.56 8.69 -38.45
N GLY A 34 18.23 8.77 -38.47
CA GLY A 34 17.49 10.03 -38.36
C GLY A 34 15.97 9.88 -38.35
N LYS A 35 15.26 11.01 -38.23
CA LYS A 35 13.80 11.09 -38.12
C LYS A 35 13.05 10.44 -39.29
N ALA A 36 13.59 10.54 -40.51
CA ALA A 36 12.96 9.94 -41.69
C ALA A 36 12.84 8.41 -41.58
N CYS A 37 13.91 7.74 -41.14
CA CYS A 37 13.89 6.30 -40.88
C CYS A 37 12.95 5.94 -39.73
N GLN A 38 12.95 6.71 -38.65
CA GLN A 38 12.01 6.50 -37.54
C GLN A 38 10.54 6.58 -37.99
N VAL A 39 10.18 7.59 -38.80
CA VAL A 39 8.81 7.74 -39.33
C VAL A 39 8.44 6.59 -40.25
N LYS A 40 9.39 6.14 -41.10
CA LYS A 40 9.18 4.99 -42.00
C LYS A 40 8.94 3.68 -41.23
N ASP A 41 9.65 3.49 -40.11
CA ASP A 41 9.51 2.31 -39.26
C ASP A 41 8.31 2.37 -38.31
N TRP A 42 7.77 3.57 -38.05
CA TRP A 42 6.74 3.77 -37.02
C TRP A 42 5.51 2.85 -37.15
N PRO A 43 4.94 2.58 -38.34
CA PRO A 43 3.77 1.70 -38.45
C PRO A 43 4.02 0.29 -37.90
N THR A 44 5.23 -0.25 -38.05
CA THR A 44 5.60 -1.59 -37.56
C THR A 44 6.13 -1.54 -36.13
N HIS A 45 6.84 -0.47 -35.76
CA HIS A 45 7.43 -0.30 -34.43
C HIS A 45 6.41 0.09 -33.35
N LYS A 46 5.36 0.86 -33.67
CA LYS A 46 4.45 1.48 -32.69
C LYS A 46 3.90 0.51 -31.65
N LYS A 47 3.50 -0.69 -32.06
CA LYS A 47 2.99 -1.72 -31.14
C LYS A 47 4.09 -2.20 -30.20
N ALA A 48 5.21 -2.65 -30.75
CA ALA A 48 6.37 -3.11 -29.97
C ALA A 48 6.90 -2.00 -29.03
N CYS A 49 6.91 -0.74 -29.47
CA CYS A 49 7.29 0.41 -28.67
C CYS A 49 6.41 0.55 -27.41
N LYS A 50 5.07 0.45 -27.57
CA LYS A 50 4.13 0.48 -26.45
C LYS A 50 4.29 -0.71 -25.52
N ASP A 51 4.55 -1.90 -26.06
CA ASP A 51 4.75 -3.11 -25.27
C ASP A 51 6.01 -2.99 -24.40
N ILE A 52 7.11 -2.47 -24.96
CA ILE A 52 8.34 -2.16 -24.22
C ILE A 52 8.08 -1.12 -23.12
N GLN A 53 7.40 -0.01 -23.44
CA GLN A 53 7.02 1.01 -22.45
C GLN A 53 6.19 0.43 -21.31
N ASN A 54 5.21 -0.41 -21.63
CA ASN A 54 4.35 -1.04 -20.64
C ASN A 54 5.12 -2.03 -19.76
N ALA A 55 6.05 -2.79 -20.32
CA ALA A 55 6.86 -3.74 -19.57
C ALA A 55 7.80 -3.03 -18.58
N ASP A 56 8.48 -1.95 -19.02
CA ASP A 56 9.33 -1.13 -18.16
C ASP A 56 8.53 -0.45 -17.04
N LEU A 57 7.39 0.15 -17.38
CA LEU A 57 6.52 0.76 -16.38
C LEU A 57 5.96 -0.28 -15.40
N GLU A 58 5.55 -1.46 -15.88
CA GLU A 58 5.06 -2.55 -15.02
C GLU A 58 6.16 -3.07 -14.07
N LYS A 59 7.41 -3.14 -14.52
CA LYS A 59 8.56 -3.46 -13.65
C LYS A 59 8.70 -2.41 -12.54
N LYS A 60 8.72 -1.11 -12.90
CA LYS A 60 8.83 -0.01 -11.93
C LYS A 60 7.67 0.00 -10.93
N LEU A 61 6.44 -0.15 -11.41
CA LEU A 61 5.26 -0.21 -10.54
C LEU A 61 5.23 -1.46 -9.65
N THR A 62 5.74 -2.61 -10.12
CA THR A 62 5.91 -3.80 -9.28
C THR A 62 6.89 -3.53 -8.13
N ARG A 63 7.97 -2.79 -8.40
CA ARG A 63 8.93 -2.36 -7.37
C ARG A 63 8.29 -1.41 -6.36
N VAL A 64 7.53 -0.41 -6.83
CA VAL A 64 6.72 0.49 -5.97
C VAL A 64 5.81 -0.32 -5.05
N ALA A 65 5.00 -1.22 -5.63
CA ALA A 65 4.04 -2.03 -4.91
C ALA A 65 4.69 -2.91 -3.84
N ASN A 66 5.81 -3.56 -4.17
CA ASN A 66 6.53 -4.42 -3.23
C ASN A 66 7.15 -3.64 -2.08
N ILE A 67 7.68 -2.43 -2.32
CA ILE A 67 8.21 -1.57 -1.26
C ILE A 67 7.08 -1.07 -0.37
N ALA A 68 5.99 -0.56 -0.95
CA ALA A 68 4.85 -0.05 -0.20
C ALA A 68 4.19 -1.14 0.65
N GLN A 69 4.05 -2.35 0.10
CA GLN A 69 3.49 -3.48 0.84
C GLN A 69 4.37 -3.92 2.01
N GLN A 70 5.66 -4.19 1.74
CA GLN A 70 6.56 -4.65 2.80
C GLN A 70 6.78 -3.57 3.86
N GLY A 71 6.98 -2.32 3.44
CA GLY A 71 7.11 -1.19 4.36
C GLY A 71 5.86 -0.98 5.23
N TYR A 72 4.66 -1.23 4.69
CA TYR A 72 3.43 -1.22 5.47
C TYR A 72 3.36 -2.37 6.47
N TYR A 73 3.81 -3.57 6.10
CA TYR A 73 3.85 -4.72 7.01
C TYR A 73 4.79 -4.47 8.18
N ASP A 74 5.99 -3.95 7.92
CA ASP A 74 6.97 -3.61 8.96
C ASP A 74 6.45 -2.45 9.83
N PHE A 75 5.81 -1.44 9.23
CA PHE A 75 5.11 -0.39 9.96
C PHE A 75 4.02 -0.97 10.90
N ARG A 76 3.17 -1.86 10.42
CA ARG A 76 2.09 -2.48 11.22
C ARG A 76 2.63 -3.37 12.33
N LYS A 77 3.73 -4.07 12.09
CA LYS A 77 4.41 -4.88 13.11
C LYS A 77 4.90 -4.03 14.27
N ASN A 78 5.46 -2.85 13.98
CA ASN A 78 5.94 -1.91 15.00
C ASN A 78 4.83 -1.06 15.66
N THR A 79 3.67 -0.93 15.01
CA THR A 79 2.52 -0.16 15.51
C THR A 79 1.37 -1.05 16.00
N TRP A 80 1.68 -2.31 16.31
CA TRP A 80 0.68 -3.32 16.60
C TRP A 80 -0.12 -2.99 17.87
N ASP A 81 -1.45 -3.05 17.78
CA ASP A 81 -2.36 -2.62 18.85
C ASP A 81 -3.50 -3.63 19.12
N ILE A 82 -3.50 -4.75 18.40
CA ILE A 82 -4.56 -5.76 18.43
C ILE A 82 -4.17 -6.93 19.35
N PRO A 83 -4.90 -7.18 20.46
CA PRO A 83 -4.59 -8.19 21.47
C PRO A 83 -4.98 -9.61 21.02
N ILE A 84 -4.33 -10.13 19.98
CA ILE A 84 -4.63 -11.49 19.49
C ILE A 84 -4.04 -12.50 20.46
N VAL A 85 -4.88 -13.41 20.96
CA VAL A 85 -4.50 -14.46 21.91
C VAL A 85 -4.50 -15.85 21.29
N LYS A 86 -5.16 -16.02 20.14
CA LYS A 86 -5.22 -17.29 19.40
C LYS A 86 -5.45 -17.02 17.92
N VAL A 87 -4.89 -17.89 17.09
CA VAL A 87 -5.10 -17.94 15.64
C VAL A 87 -5.50 -19.36 15.28
N ASP A 88 -6.65 -19.53 14.61
CA ASP A 88 -7.09 -20.81 14.05
C ASP A 88 -7.24 -20.72 12.53
N ARG A 89 -7.15 -21.86 11.85
CA ARG A 89 -7.58 -22.02 10.45
C ARG A 89 -8.81 -22.92 10.40
N LEU A 90 -9.85 -22.45 9.71
CA LEU A 90 -11.03 -23.27 9.46
C LEU A 90 -10.78 -24.22 8.28
N GLY A 91 -11.64 -25.23 8.11
CA GLY A 91 -11.50 -26.21 7.02
C GLY A 91 -11.60 -25.64 5.61
N ASN A 92 -12.04 -24.38 5.47
CA ASN A 92 -12.05 -23.62 4.22
C ASN A 92 -10.86 -22.64 4.11
N GLU A 93 -9.84 -22.80 4.95
CA GLU A 93 -8.63 -21.96 5.05
C GLU A 93 -8.86 -20.52 5.53
N ASP A 94 -10.09 -20.16 5.94
CA ASP A 94 -10.34 -18.88 6.61
C ASP A 94 -9.52 -18.79 7.91
N LEU A 95 -8.89 -17.64 8.10
CA LEU A 95 -8.07 -17.35 9.28
C LEU A 95 -8.93 -16.71 10.36
N VAL A 96 -9.00 -17.31 11.55
CA VAL A 96 -9.77 -16.79 12.67
C VAL A 96 -8.83 -16.21 13.71
N LEU A 97 -8.98 -14.91 13.98
CA LEU A 97 -8.20 -14.18 14.97
C LEU A 97 -9.04 -13.96 16.22
N TYR A 98 -8.60 -14.52 17.34
CA TYR A 98 -9.28 -14.34 18.62
C TYR A 98 -8.68 -13.14 19.35
N ILE A 99 -9.50 -12.11 19.53
CA ILE A 99 -9.14 -10.81 20.08
C ILE A 99 -9.63 -10.77 21.52
N SER A 100 -8.71 -10.67 22.48
CA SER A 100 -9.05 -10.51 23.89
C SER A 100 -9.37 -9.05 24.18
N ILE A 101 -10.60 -8.76 24.60
CA ILE A 101 -10.96 -7.44 25.11
C ILE A 101 -10.98 -7.53 26.63
N PRO A 102 -9.91 -7.08 27.32
CA PRO A 102 -9.89 -7.15 28.78
C PRO A 102 -11.04 -6.32 29.35
N LEU A 103 -11.80 -6.92 30.26
CA LEU A 103 -12.90 -6.24 30.95
C LEU A 103 -12.41 -5.12 31.88
N SER A 104 -11.13 -5.19 32.28
CA SER A 104 -10.47 -4.15 33.07
C SER A 104 -9.64 -3.24 32.16
N ALA A 105 -9.83 -1.93 32.32
CA ALA A 105 -9.29 -0.88 31.45
C ALA A 105 -7.76 -0.67 31.51
N SER A 106 -6.99 -1.57 32.12
CA SER A 106 -5.55 -1.37 32.32
C SER A 106 -4.71 -2.25 31.39
N ARG A 107 -4.57 -1.86 30.12
CA ARG A 107 -3.33 -2.20 29.41
C ARG A 107 -2.22 -1.29 29.89
N ALA A 108 -1.04 -1.86 30.08
CA ALA A 108 0.16 -1.09 30.42
C ALA A 108 0.55 -0.13 29.29
N ARG A 109 0.23 -0.46 28.03
CA ARG A 109 0.55 0.32 26.82
C ARG A 109 -0.52 0.14 25.75
N TYR A 110 -0.70 1.14 24.89
CA TYR A 110 -1.56 1.06 23.70
C TYR A 110 -0.93 0.19 22.61
N ILE A 111 0.27 0.56 22.17
CA ILE A 111 1.07 -0.24 21.24
C ILE A 111 1.70 -1.40 22.02
N ILE A 112 1.45 -2.61 21.54
CA ILE A 112 1.91 -3.87 22.10
C ILE A 112 2.79 -4.59 21.09
N GLU A 113 3.52 -5.62 21.54
CA GLU A 113 4.33 -6.42 20.62
C GLU A 113 3.43 -7.24 19.68
N PHE A 114 3.83 -7.33 18.43
CA PHE A 114 3.20 -8.23 17.47
C PHE A 114 3.37 -9.68 17.94
N PRO A 115 2.30 -10.50 17.99
CA PRO A 115 2.33 -11.84 18.58
C PRO A 115 2.97 -12.86 17.64
N GLN A 116 4.28 -12.74 17.40
CA GLN A 116 5.04 -13.58 16.47
C GLN A 116 4.91 -15.08 16.79
N HIS A 117 4.75 -15.44 18.06
CA HIS A 117 4.59 -16.82 18.51
C HIS A 117 3.28 -17.48 18.02
N LEU A 118 2.30 -16.71 17.55
CA LEU A 118 1.04 -17.21 16.98
C LEU A 118 1.09 -17.38 15.45
N VAL A 119 2.20 -16.98 14.82
CA VAL A 119 2.35 -17.00 13.36
C VAL A 119 2.86 -18.37 12.92
N SER A 120 2.07 -19.10 12.12
CA SER A 120 2.49 -20.38 11.55
C SER A 120 3.43 -20.24 10.35
N ASP A 121 3.27 -19.18 9.57
CA ASP A 121 3.97 -18.96 8.31
C ASP A 121 3.84 -17.49 7.87
N LYS A 122 4.58 -17.10 6.82
CA LYS A 122 4.60 -15.71 6.35
C LYS A 122 3.26 -15.24 5.77
N LEU A 123 2.44 -16.13 5.20
CA LEU A 123 1.12 -15.77 4.67
C LEU A 123 0.17 -15.41 5.82
N THR A 124 0.21 -16.20 6.89
CA THR A 124 -0.50 -15.93 8.15
C THR A 124 -0.05 -14.61 8.76
N GLU A 125 1.27 -14.35 8.81
CA GLU A 125 1.81 -13.07 9.29
C GLU A 125 1.23 -11.89 8.50
N ASN A 126 1.31 -11.94 7.16
CA ASN A 126 0.84 -10.88 6.30
C ASN A 126 -0.67 -10.65 6.44
N ALA A 127 -1.46 -11.73 6.53
CA ALA A 127 -2.90 -11.65 6.75
C ALA A 127 -3.25 -11.00 8.09
N MET A 128 -2.51 -11.34 9.16
CA MET A 128 -2.65 -10.70 10.48
C MET A 128 -2.32 -9.21 10.42
N LEU A 129 -1.21 -8.83 9.77
CA LEU A 129 -0.78 -7.43 9.62
C LEU A 129 -1.77 -6.58 8.81
N CYS A 130 -2.55 -7.21 7.93
CA CYS A 130 -3.61 -6.58 7.15
C CYS A 130 -4.99 -6.62 7.80
N ALA A 131 -5.14 -7.26 8.96
CA ALA A 131 -6.45 -7.44 9.57
C ALA A 131 -6.99 -6.10 10.10
N PHE A 132 -8.22 -5.75 9.70
CA PHE A 132 -8.99 -4.60 10.22
C PHE A 132 -8.46 -3.21 9.88
N VAL A 133 -7.45 -3.12 9.02
CA VAL A 133 -6.79 -1.84 8.71
C VAL A 133 -7.51 -1.00 7.65
N ARG A 134 -8.46 -1.58 6.89
CA ARG A 134 -9.28 -0.89 5.87
C ARG A 134 -8.43 0.06 4.98
N SER A 135 -8.61 1.37 5.15
CA SER A 135 -7.98 2.44 4.38
C SER A 135 -6.60 2.89 4.89
N GLU A 136 -6.14 2.37 6.03
CA GLU A 136 -4.85 2.74 6.63
C GLU A 136 -3.66 2.56 5.67
N PRO A 137 -3.53 1.45 4.91
CA PRO A 137 -2.40 1.32 4.00
C PRO A 137 -2.38 2.42 2.96
N ALA A 138 -3.56 2.84 2.47
CA ALA A 138 -3.66 3.92 1.50
C ALA A 138 -3.25 5.27 2.10
N ALA A 139 -3.68 5.54 3.33
CA ALA A 139 -3.38 6.77 4.04
C ALA A 139 -1.90 6.87 4.46
N TRP A 140 -1.37 5.82 5.07
CA TRP A 140 -0.05 5.85 5.73
C TRP A 140 1.09 5.66 4.75
N MET A 141 0.89 4.90 3.67
CA MET A 141 1.89 4.76 2.60
C MET A 141 1.78 5.85 1.53
N TYR A 142 0.85 6.80 1.63
CA TYR A 142 0.64 7.86 0.65
C TYR A 142 1.93 8.58 0.26
N SER A 143 2.70 9.08 1.25
CA SER A 143 3.92 9.86 0.98
C SER A 143 4.98 9.01 0.26
N MET A 144 5.10 7.74 0.64
CA MET A 144 6.02 6.79 -0.01
C MET A 144 5.63 6.53 -1.47
N ILE A 145 4.34 6.29 -1.72
CA ILE A 145 3.83 6.05 -3.08
C ILE A 145 4.03 7.29 -3.95
N VAL A 146 3.79 8.49 -3.43
CA VAL A 146 4.05 9.76 -4.13
C VAL A 146 5.52 9.84 -4.58
N GLU A 147 6.47 9.66 -3.67
CA GLU A 147 7.90 9.79 -4.02
C GLU A 147 8.41 8.65 -4.91
N LEU A 148 7.96 7.40 -4.69
CA LEU A 148 8.35 6.24 -5.51
C LEU A 148 7.79 6.32 -6.94
N THR A 149 6.66 6.99 -7.14
CA THR A 149 6.01 7.12 -8.45
C THR A 149 6.28 8.44 -9.14
N LYS A 150 7.02 9.35 -8.49
CA LYS A 150 7.38 10.65 -9.05
C LYS A 150 8.16 10.48 -10.35
N GLY A 151 7.70 11.18 -11.39
CA GLY A 151 8.26 11.08 -12.73
C GLY A 151 7.81 9.86 -13.55
N LEU A 152 7.06 8.92 -12.97
CA LEU A 152 6.34 7.91 -13.74
C LEU A 152 5.11 8.57 -14.38
N ASP A 153 4.92 8.37 -15.68
CA ASP A 153 3.82 8.98 -16.45
C ASP A 153 2.50 8.22 -16.21
N VAL A 154 2.00 8.30 -14.97
CA VAL A 154 0.84 7.57 -14.46
C VAL A 154 -0.15 8.46 -13.74
N LYS A 155 -1.43 8.11 -13.82
CA LYS A 155 -2.49 8.58 -12.92
C LYS A 155 -2.73 7.51 -11.86
N ILE A 156 -2.77 7.92 -10.60
CA ILE A 156 -3.13 7.05 -9.47
C ILE A 156 -4.49 7.49 -8.95
N GLU A 157 -5.35 6.53 -8.67
CA GLU A 157 -6.67 6.70 -8.06
C GLU A 157 -6.80 5.67 -6.93
N GLU A 158 -7.54 6.03 -5.88
CA GLU A 158 -7.95 5.10 -4.84
C GLU A 158 -9.30 4.51 -5.25
N ILE A 159 -9.46 3.19 -5.12
CA ILE A 159 -10.67 2.48 -5.52
C ILE A 159 -11.12 1.55 -4.42
N ARG A 160 -12.42 1.64 -4.12
CA ARG A 160 -13.12 0.64 -3.34
C ARG A 160 -13.76 -0.39 -4.26
N VAL A 161 -13.41 -1.66 -4.08
CA VAL A 161 -14.01 -2.78 -4.79
C VAL A 161 -14.83 -3.64 -3.85
N VAL A 162 -15.88 -4.26 -4.36
CA VAL A 162 -16.52 -5.40 -3.71
C VAL A 162 -15.85 -6.66 -4.26
N LEU A 163 -15.32 -7.47 -3.36
CA LEU A 163 -14.66 -8.74 -3.65
C LEU A 163 -15.69 -9.85 -3.82
N LYS A 164 -15.32 -10.89 -4.57
CA LYS A 164 -16.13 -12.09 -4.75
C LYS A 164 -16.32 -12.84 -3.41
N PRO A 165 -17.47 -13.50 -3.19
CA PRO A 165 -17.83 -14.08 -1.90
C PRO A 165 -17.01 -15.32 -1.48
N HIS A 166 -16.25 -15.93 -2.39
CA HIS A 166 -15.53 -17.19 -2.16
C HIS A 166 -14.05 -17.01 -1.82
N LEU A 167 -13.60 -15.77 -1.60
CA LEU A 167 -12.23 -15.53 -1.16
C LEU A 167 -12.10 -15.93 0.32
N GLN A 168 -10.97 -16.55 0.64
CA GLN A 168 -10.57 -16.77 2.03
C GLN A 168 -10.47 -15.42 2.72
N LYS A 169 -10.74 -15.37 4.02
CA LYS A 169 -10.73 -14.12 4.76
C LYS A 169 -10.28 -14.26 6.20
N VAL A 170 -9.83 -13.15 6.73
CA VAL A 170 -9.55 -12.98 8.15
C VAL A 170 -10.85 -12.67 8.90
N ILE A 171 -11.20 -13.49 9.89
CA ILE A 171 -12.42 -13.39 10.69
C ILE A 171 -12.05 -13.05 12.14
N PRO A 172 -12.53 -11.92 12.70
CA PRO A 172 -12.38 -11.64 14.12
C PRO A 172 -13.32 -12.51 14.96
N ARG A 173 -12.85 -12.94 16.13
CA ARG A 173 -13.69 -13.42 17.23
C ARG A 173 -13.32 -12.68 18.51
N ILE A 174 -14.30 -12.08 19.15
CA ILE A 174 -14.08 -11.36 20.41
C ILE A 174 -14.23 -12.36 21.55
N ILE A 175 -13.20 -12.48 22.38
CA ILE A 175 -13.21 -13.25 23.61
C ILE A 175 -13.23 -12.28 24.79
N TYR A 176 -14.13 -12.52 25.74
CA TYR A 176 -14.11 -11.89 27.06
C TYR A 176 -13.54 -12.89 28.07
N ASP A 177 -12.83 -12.40 29.10
CA ASP A 177 -12.09 -13.25 30.07
C ASP A 177 -12.94 -14.33 30.77
N VAL A 178 -14.27 -14.23 30.72
CA VAL A 178 -15.23 -15.16 31.33
C VAL A 178 -15.92 -16.11 30.33
N ASP A 179 -15.74 -15.95 29.02
CA ASP A 179 -16.41 -16.76 28.00
C ASP A 179 -15.41 -17.27 26.95
N SER A 180 -15.08 -18.56 27.05
CA SER A 180 -14.14 -19.24 26.16
C SER A 180 -14.70 -19.55 24.78
N GLN A 181 -16.01 -19.40 24.56
CA GLN A 181 -16.61 -19.71 23.26
C GLN A 181 -16.51 -18.55 22.26
N GLY A 182 -16.35 -17.31 22.75
CA GLY A 182 -16.23 -16.10 21.93
C GLY A 182 -17.50 -15.77 21.15
N TYR A 183 -17.81 -14.49 21.00
CA TYR A 183 -18.94 -14.09 20.17
C TYR A 183 -18.51 -14.11 18.70
N PRO A 184 -19.39 -14.56 17.77
CA PRO A 184 -19.09 -14.44 16.35
C PRO A 184 -18.86 -12.95 16.06
N GLY A 185 -17.64 -12.60 15.68
CA GLY A 185 -17.31 -11.24 15.32
C GLY A 185 -18.09 -10.78 14.10
N LEU A 186 -18.02 -9.48 13.81
CA LEU A 186 -18.56 -8.91 12.58
C LEU A 186 -18.01 -9.70 11.38
N ARG A 187 -18.91 -10.19 10.52
CA ARG A 187 -18.50 -10.80 9.26
C ARG A 187 -17.68 -9.75 8.49
N PRO A 188 -16.50 -10.10 7.96
CA PRO A 188 -15.71 -9.15 7.19
C PRO A 188 -16.54 -8.61 6.03
N GLU A 189 -16.55 -7.29 5.89
CA GLU A 189 -17.10 -6.67 4.68
C GLU A 189 -16.29 -7.17 3.49
N HIS A 190 -16.95 -7.45 2.37
CA HIS A 190 -16.26 -7.78 1.11
C HIS A 190 -15.75 -6.52 0.41
N LYS A 191 -15.81 -5.35 1.06
CA LYS A 191 -15.30 -4.09 0.52
C LYS A 191 -13.81 -3.99 0.81
N HIS A 192 -13.03 -3.67 -0.21
CA HIS A 192 -11.57 -3.59 -0.13
C HIS A 192 -11.04 -2.36 -0.86
N GLU A 193 -10.02 -1.73 -0.29
CA GLU A 193 -9.41 -0.51 -0.83
C GLU A 193 -8.10 -0.87 -1.55
N ILE A 194 -7.99 -0.44 -2.81
CA ILE A 194 -6.83 -0.66 -3.68
C ILE A 194 -6.46 0.62 -4.41
N PHE A 195 -5.29 0.63 -5.06
CA PHE A 195 -4.94 1.69 -6.00
C PHE A 195 -5.11 1.23 -7.43
N ARG A 196 -5.75 2.06 -8.26
CA ARG A 196 -5.72 1.93 -9.71
C ARG A 196 -4.66 2.84 -10.29
N VAL A 197 -3.74 2.26 -11.03
CA VAL A 197 -2.66 2.99 -11.71
C VAL A 197 -2.87 2.90 -13.21
N THR A 198 -3.03 4.05 -13.87
CA THR A 198 -3.27 4.14 -15.32
C THR A 198 -2.08 4.80 -16.00
N SER A 199 -1.47 4.15 -16.99
CA SER A 199 -0.45 4.79 -17.83
C SER A 199 -1.08 5.96 -18.61
N MET A 200 -0.50 7.15 -18.49
CA MET A 200 -0.98 8.31 -19.23
C MET A 200 -0.71 8.19 -20.73
N ARG A 201 0.33 7.43 -21.12
CA ARG A 201 0.75 7.20 -22.52
C ARG A 201 -0.06 6.11 -23.20
N THR A 202 -0.17 4.93 -22.59
CA THR A 202 -0.74 3.74 -23.23
C THR A 202 -2.16 3.44 -22.79
N LYS A 203 -2.63 4.07 -21.71
CA LYS A 203 -3.90 3.80 -21.03
C LYS A 203 -4.01 2.38 -20.46
N LYS A 204 -2.90 1.62 -20.39
CA LYS A 204 -2.85 0.35 -19.68
C LYS A 204 -3.07 0.60 -18.18
N VAL A 205 -3.80 -0.30 -17.53
CA VAL A 205 -4.24 -0.16 -16.15
C VAL A 205 -3.72 -1.32 -15.30
N TRP A 206 -3.25 -1.00 -14.11
CA TRP A 206 -2.78 -1.93 -13.10
C TRP A 206 -3.43 -1.65 -11.74
N VAL A 207 -3.29 -2.61 -10.83
CA VAL A 207 -3.73 -2.54 -9.43
C VAL A 207 -2.54 -2.69 -8.51
N ILE A 208 -2.41 -1.79 -7.53
CA ILE A 208 -1.56 -1.99 -6.36
C ILE A 208 -2.47 -2.32 -5.17
N ASP A 209 -2.24 -3.47 -4.55
CA ASP A 209 -2.99 -3.97 -3.41
C ASP A 209 -2.05 -4.25 -2.24
N ILE A 210 -1.96 -3.29 -1.32
CA ILE A 210 -1.06 -3.38 -0.16
C ILE A 210 -1.60 -4.35 0.89
N SER A 211 -2.92 -4.41 1.08
CA SER A 211 -3.54 -5.13 2.21
C SER A 211 -4.34 -6.37 1.80
N GLY A 212 -4.16 -6.82 0.56
CA GLY A 212 -4.86 -7.97 -0.01
C GLY A 212 -4.67 -9.29 0.75
N ALA A 213 -3.61 -9.41 1.56
CA ALA A 213 -3.36 -10.62 2.35
C ALA A 213 -4.49 -10.94 3.34
N GLN A 214 -5.31 -9.96 3.75
CA GLN A 214 -6.51 -10.23 4.57
C GLN A 214 -7.59 -11.06 3.82
N PHE A 215 -7.45 -11.16 2.50
CA PHE A 215 -8.33 -11.90 1.57
C PHE A 215 -7.57 -12.98 0.76
N ASP A 216 -6.41 -13.43 1.25
CA ASP A 216 -5.51 -14.38 0.56
C ASP A 216 -4.97 -13.86 -0.79
N ILE A 217 -4.92 -12.53 -0.96
CA ILE A 217 -4.34 -11.86 -2.13
C ILE A 217 -2.92 -11.36 -1.77
N HIS A 218 -1.93 -12.23 -1.92
CA HIS A 218 -0.55 -11.94 -1.44
C HIS A 218 0.30 -11.10 -2.38
N ARG A 219 0.00 -11.09 -3.68
CA ARG A 219 0.77 -10.31 -4.67
C ARG A 219 0.36 -8.84 -4.60
N ALA A 220 1.34 -7.94 -4.45
CA ALA A 220 1.10 -6.51 -4.33
C ALA A 220 0.66 -5.82 -5.64
N MET A 221 0.98 -6.38 -6.81
CA MET A 221 0.79 -5.73 -8.11
C MET A 221 0.12 -6.66 -9.13
N TRP A 222 -0.90 -6.16 -9.82
CA TRP A 222 -1.66 -6.94 -10.80
C TRP A 222 -1.95 -6.10 -12.04
N THR A 223 -2.20 -6.77 -13.17
CA THR A 223 -2.92 -6.08 -14.26
C THR A 223 -4.39 -5.91 -13.86
N TRP A 224 -5.04 -4.82 -14.27
CA TRP A 224 -6.45 -4.59 -13.95
C TRP A 224 -7.35 -5.75 -14.38
N LYS A 225 -7.13 -6.26 -15.60
CA LYS A 225 -7.88 -7.39 -16.16
C LYS A 225 -7.76 -8.66 -15.31
N GLU A 226 -6.55 -8.97 -14.83
CA GLU A 226 -6.32 -10.15 -14.00
C GLU A 226 -6.99 -9.99 -12.63
N TYR A 227 -6.80 -8.85 -11.97
CA TYR A 227 -7.38 -8.57 -10.67
C TYR A 227 -8.91 -8.62 -10.71
N GLN A 228 -9.51 -7.93 -11.69
CA GLN A 228 -10.95 -7.88 -11.87
C GLN A 228 -11.53 -9.27 -12.13
N SER A 229 -10.90 -10.06 -13.00
CA SER A 229 -11.35 -11.42 -13.33
C SER A 229 -11.29 -12.36 -12.13
N ARG A 230 -10.27 -12.24 -11.27
CA ARG A 230 -10.08 -13.15 -10.14
C ARG A 230 -10.83 -12.74 -8.89
N PHE A 231 -10.77 -11.47 -8.50
CA PHE A 231 -11.11 -11.03 -7.15
C PHE A 231 -12.30 -10.07 -7.11
N THR A 232 -12.48 -9.23 -8.12
CA THR A 232 -13.52 -8.19 -8.10
C THR A 232 -14.87 -8.72 -8.56
N GLN A 233 -15.91 -8.42 -7.78
CA GLN A 233 -17.30 -8.54 -8.18
C GLN A 233 -17.77 -7.25 -8.86
N GLU A 234 -17.57 -6.11 -8.20
CA GLU A 234 -17.91 -4.78 -8.73
C GLU A 234 -16.98 -3.70 -8.17
N ILE A 235 -16.99 -2.54 -8.84
CA ILE A 235 -16.34 -1.32 -8.36
C ILE A 235 -17.40 -0.52 -7.59
N ASP A 236 -17.20 -0.33 -6.29
CA ASP A 236 -18.11 0.43 -5.43
C ASP A 236 -17.84 1.93 -5.57
N GLN A 237 -16.56 2.32 -5.58
CA GLN A 237 -16.16 3.72 -5.62
C GLN A 237 -14.81 3.91 -6.29
N VAL A 238 -14.65 5.02 -7.02
CA VAL A 238 -13.37 5.56 -7.48
C VAL A 238 -13.23 6.96 -6.89
N ILE A 239 -12.09 7.27 -6.29
CA ILE A 239 -11.83 8.56 -5.66
C ILE A 239 -10.41 9.05 -5.96
N PRO A 240 -10.15 10.37 -5.84
CA PRO A 240 -8.81 10.91 -6.04
C PRO A 240 -7.78 10.32 -5.08
N PHE A 241 -6.54 10.16 -5.55
CA PHE A 241 -5.43 9.70 -4.71
C PHE A 241 -5.14 10.70 -3.58
N GLY A 242 -4.97 10.21 -2.36
CA GLY A 242 -4.82 11.00 -1.13
C GLY A 242 -6.12 11.23 -0.36
N THR A 243 -7.26 10.77 -0.87
CA THR A 243 -8.56 10.94 -0.21
C THR A 243 -8.60 10.23 1.14
N HIS A 244 -8.12 8.98 1.23
CA HIS A 244 -8.06 8.25 2.49
C HIS A 244 -7.14 8.90 3.53
N LYS A 245 -5.99 9.45 3.10
CA LYS A 245 -5.10 10.22 4.00
C LYS A 245 -5.83 11.42 4.62
N ALA A 246 -6.54 12.19 3.79
CA ALA A 246 -7.31 13.34 4.26
C ALA A 246 -8.47 12.92 5.19
N ALA A 247 -9.17 11.83 4.86
CA ALA A 247 -10.26 11.28 5.66
C ALA A 247 -9.78 10.85 7.05
N LEU A 248 -8.70 10.06 7.13
CA LEU A 248 -8.15 9.61 8.42
C LEU A 248 -7.57 10.75 9.25
N LYS A 249 -7.01 11.78 8.61
CA LYS A 249 -6.61 13.01 9.29
C LYS A 249 -7.80 13.73 9.93
N LYS A 250 -8.95 13.78 9.26
CA LYS A 250 -10.16 14.37 9.85
C LYS A 250 -10.70 13.53 11.01
N VAL A 251 -10.63 12.21 10.89
CA VAL A 251 -11.06 11.29 11.95
C VAL A 251 -10.14 11.36 13.17
N SER A 252 -8.85 11.65 13.00
CA SER A 252 -7.90 11.77 14.12
C SER A 252 -8.18 12.93 15.07
N GLU A 253 -8.98 13.91 14.64
CA GLU A 253 -9.43 15.05 15.45
C GLU A 253 -10.56 14.67 16.42
N LEU A 254 -11.18 13.49 16.25
CA LEU A 254 -12.22 13.00 17.13
C LEU A 254 -11.64 12.44 18.43
N GLN A 255 -12.41 12.59 19.52
CA GLN A 255 -12.10 12.00 20.82
C GLN A 255 -12.42 10.50 20.87
N GLY A 256 -11.73 9.78 21.76
CA GLY A 256 -11.92 8.34 21.97
C GLY A 256 -10.97 7.50 21.13
N ASN A 257 -11.41 6.33 20.72
CA ASN A 257 -10.63 5.38 19.93
C ASN A 257 -10.00 5.97 18.65
N PRO A 258 -10.66 6.88 17.89
CA PRO A 258 -10.07 7.52 16.71
C PRO A 258 -8.78 8.30 16.99
N THR A 259 -8.63 8.87 18.19
CA THR A 259 -7.38 9.52 18.63
C THR A 259 -6.21 8.54 18.60
N LEU A 260 -6.46 7.25 18.85
CA LEU A 260 -5.46 6.21 18.84
C LEU A 260 -5.26 5.66 17.42
N THR A 261 -6.32 5.10 16.84
CA THR A 261 -6.24 4.38 15.56
C THR A 261 -5.85 5.29 14.38
N CYS A 262 -6.24 6.56 14.43
CA CYS A 262 -5.92 7.53 13.38
C CYS A 262 -4.93 8.60 13.85
N GLY A 263 -5.05 9.08 15.10
CA GLY A 263 -4.17 10.12 15.63
C GLY A 263 -2.77 9.62 15.94
N VAL A 264 -2.62 8.67 16.87
CA VAL A 264 -1.31 8.11 17.23
C VAL A 264 -0.65 7.45 16.02
N THR A 265 -1.37 6.57 15.32
CA THR A 265 -0.84 5.91 14.11
C THR A 265 -0.48 6.93 13.02
N GLY A 266 -1.28 7.98 12.83
CA GLY A 266 -1.01 9.07 11.90
C GLY A 266 0.27 9.84 12.24
N LYS A 267 0.50 10.17 13.53
CA LYS A 267 1.75 10.80 13.99
C LYS A 267 2.96 9.94 13.68
N ILE A 268 2.87 8.62 13.88
CA ILE A 268 3.96 7.68 13.58
C ILE A 268 4.21 7.62 12.07
N ALA A 269 3.16 7.59 11.25
CA ALA A 269 3.27 7.62 9.79
C ALA A 269 3.87 8.96 9.28
N GLU A 270 3.51 10.08 9.89
CA GLU A 270 4.10 11.39 9.59
C GLU A 270 5.59 11.44 9.98
N HIS A 271 5.96 10.86 11.12
CA HIS A 271 7.36 10.73 11.51
C HIS A 271 8.15 9.90 10.48
N LEU A 272 7.63 8.73 10.08
CA LEU A 272 8.25 7.89 9.04
C LEU A 272 8.40 8.67 7.73
N ALA A 273 7.35 9.35 7.27
CA ALA A 273 7.41 10.14 6.04
C ALA A 273 8.47 11.26 6.13
N SER A 274 8.58 11.92 7.29
CA SER A 274 9.61 12.93 7.54
C SER A 274 11.03 12.33 7.53
N ALA A 275 11.23 11.20 8.21
CA ALA A 275 12.52 10.52 8.28
C ALA A 275 12.98 10.06 6.89
N VAL A 276 12.06 9.53 6.07
CA VAL A 276 12.39 9.16 4.68
C VAL A 276 12.69 10.41 3.85
N ASN A 277 11.87 11.46 3.94
CA ASN A 277 12.03 12.67 3.14
C ASN A 277 13.31 13.46 3.46
N ASN A 278 13.76 13.43 4.71
CA ASN A 278 14.89 14.23 5.17
C ASN A 278 16.15 13.36 5.33
N ASP A 279 16.08 12.34 6.18
CA ASP A 279 17.27 11.64 6.65
C ASP A 279 17.74 10.58 5.65
N TRP A 280 16.81 9.79 5.10
CA TRP A 280 17.15 8.81 4.05
C TRP A 280 17.68 9.51 2.79
N HIS A 281 17.02 10.58 2.34
CA HIS A 281 17.49 11.34 1.19
C HIS A 281 18.84 12.03 1.42
N ALA A 282 19.15 12.46 2.65
CA ALA A 282 20.46 13.00 2.97
C ALA A 282 21.57 11.94 2.99
N ALA A 283 21.22 10.68 3.32
CA ALA A 283 22.15 9.57 3.42
C ALA A 283 22.31 8.74 2.13
N SER A 284 21.35 8.83 1.20
CA SER A 284 21.31 8.04 -0.02
C SER A 284 21.83 8.80 -1.23
N ASP A 285 22.52 8.09 -2.13
CA ASP A 285 23.02 8.65 -3.40
C ASP A 285 21.92 8.83 -4.47
N PHE A 286 20.68 8.42 -4.19
CA PHE A 286 19.58 8.47 -5.13
C PHE A 286 18.25 8.80 -4.44
N THR A 287 17.33 9.37 -5.22
CA THR A 287 15.94 9.57 -4.81
C THR A 287 15.14 8.27 -4.90
N LEU A 288 14.01 8.18 -4.18
CA LEU A 288 13.09 7.06 -4.30
C LEU A 288 12.57 6.85 -5.74
N SER A 289 12.33 7.93 -6.49
CA SER A 289 11.96 7.85 -7.90
C SER A 289 13.06 7.30 -8.81
N GLN A 290 14.33 7.56 -8.49
CA GLN A 290 15.46 6.96 -9.22
C GLN A 290 15.67 5.50 -8.83
N MET A 291 15.45 5.16 -7.55
CA MET A 291 15.62 3.81 -7.02
C MET A 291 14.82 2.76 -7.81
N VAL A 292 13.56 3.05 -8.15
CA VAL A 292 12.72 2.10 -8.90
C VAL A 292 13.20 1.84 -10.33
N ALA A 293 14.10 2.67 -10.86
CA ALA A 293 14.69 2.55 -12.19
C ALA A 293 16.10 1.92 -12.20
N LEU A 294 16.69 1.62 -11.04
CA LEU A 294 18.00 0.95 -10.94
C LEU A 294 18.00 -0.41 -11.63
N ASP A 295 19.17 -0.95 -11.97
CA ASP A 295 19.27 -2.36 -12.35
C ASP A 295 18.87 -3.28 -11.18
N GLU A 296 18.81 -4.59 -11.45
CA GLU A 296 18.21 -5.53 -10.50
C GLU A 296 19.03 -5.70 -9.21
N GLU A 297 20.36 -5.71 -9.30
CA GLU A 297 21.23 -5.87 -8.15
C GLU A 297 21.17 -4.63 -7.24
N HIS A 298 21.37 -3.45 -7.84
CA HIS A 298 21.32 -2.19 -7.10
C HIS A 298 19.93 -1.91 -6.52
N PHE A 299 18.86 -2.24 -7.26
CA PHE A 299 17.49 -2.13 -6.75
C PHE A 299 17.27 -3.00 -5.51
N ASN A 300 17.68 -4.27 -5.55
CA ASN A 300 17.43 -5.18 -4.44
C ASN A 300 18.19 -4.77 -3.18
N LYS A 301 19.44 -4.30 -3.33
CA LYS A 301 20.20 -3.72 -2.22
C LYS A 301 19.52 -2.48 -1.65
N ALA A 302 19.20 -1.51 -2.52
CA ALA A 302 18.55 -0.26 -2.12
C ALA A 302 17.19 -0.49 -1.43
N LYS A 303 16.41 -1.46 -1.92
CA LYS A 303 15.14 -1.88 -1.32
C LYS A 303 15.33 -2.38 0.11
N LEU A 304 16.31 -3.25 0.35
CA LEU A 304 16.58 -3.79 1.69
C LEU A 304 17.04 -2.68 2.65
N ASP A 305 17.95 -1.82 2.19
CA ASP A 305 18.45 -0.71 2.99
C ASP A 305 17.33 0.28 3.36
N LEU A 306 16.45 0.61 2.40
CA LEU A 306 15.29 1.48 2.65
C LEU A 306 14.31 0.84 3.64
N LEU A 307 13.94 -0.44 3.44
CA LEU A 307 12.99 -1.11 4.33
C LEU A 307 13.53 -1.22 5.75
N LYS A 308 14.81 -1.53 5.91
CA LYS A 308 15.49 -1.51 7.22
C LYS A 308 15.45 -0.12 7.85
N PHE A 309 15.75 0.92 7.08
CA PHE A 309 15.67 2.30 7.56
C PHE A 309 14.27 2.67 8.04
N MET A 310 13.23 2.29 7.26
CA MET A 310 11.83 2.54 7.62
C MET A 310 11.44 1.82 8.92
N ASP A 311 11.82 0.55 9.06
CA ASP A 311 11.60 -0.26 10.27
C ASP A 311 12.27 0.38 11.49
N ASP A 312 13.57 0.70 11.38
CA ASP A 312 14.35 1.34 12.46
C ASP A 312 13.72 2.67 12.89
N ALA A 313 13.32 3.53 11.93
CA ALA A 313 12.70 4.83 12.21
C ALA A 313 11.40 4.70 13.00
N VAL A 314 10.50 3.79 12.58
CA VAL A 314 9.24 3.55 13.28
C VAL A 314 9.51 2.93 14.66
N HIS A 315 10.37 1.92 14.73
CA HIS A 315 10.70 1.21 15.96
C HIS A 315 11.25 2.15 17.03
N ILE A 316 12.24 2.99 16.67
CA ILE A 316 12.84 3.96 17.58
C ILE A 316 11.80 4.97 18.05
N PHE A 317 10.99 5.52 17.13
CA PHE A 317 9.96 6.51 17.48
C PHE A 317 8.91 5.94 18.42
N VAL A 318 8.40 4.74 18.16
CA VAL A 318 7.42 4.06 19.03
C VAL A 318 8.00 3.77 20.42
N ARG A 319 9.26 3.33 20.51
CA ARG A 319 9.87 3.03 21.82
C ARG A 319 10.18 4.27 22.65
N THR A 320 10.47 5.39 22.00
CA THR A 320 10.76 6.67 22.67
C THR A 320 9.48 7.42 23.06
N ASN A 321 8.34 7.10 22.46
CA ASN A 321 7.06 7.76 22.71
C ASN A 321 6.04 6.79 23.32
N SER A 322 5.69 6.96 24.60
CA SER A 322 4.79 6.00 25.28
C SER A 322 3.33 6.04 24.83
N PHE A 323 2.86 7.17 24.28
CA PHE A 323 1.45 7.46 23.95
C PHE A 323 0.45 7.17 25.09
N GLN A 324 0.92 7.07 26.34
CA GLN A 324 0.10 6.63 27.47
C GLN A 324 -0.92 7.68 27.88
N ALA A 325 -0.61 8.97 27.68
CA ALA A 325 -1.53 10.06 27.94
C ALA A 325 -2.73 10.00 26.97
N GLU A 326 -2.45 9.87 25.66
CA GLU A 326 -3.48 9.68 24.64
C GLU A 326 -4.32 8.43 24.91
N TYR A 327 -3.69 7.31 25.26
CA TYR A 327 -4.38 6.07 25.60
C TYR A 327 -5.34 6.23 26.78
N LYS A 328 -4.87 6.79 27.90
CA LYS A 328 -5.71 7.02 29.09
C LYS A 328 -6.88 7.97 28.78
N ALA A 329 -6.64 9.03 28.02
CA ALA A 329 -7.68 9.97 27.62
C ALA A 329 -8.74 9.32 26.73
N ALA A 330 -8.32 8.54 25.72
CA ALA A 330 -9.22 7.81 24.85
C ALA A 330 -10.05 6.77 25.62
N MET A 331 -9.43 5.98 26.50
CA MET A 331 -10.14 5.00 27.33
C MET A 331 -11.15 5.64 28.27
N ALA A 332 -10.79 6.75 28.92
CA ALA A 332 -11.71 7.50 29.76
C ALA A 332 -12.90 8.05 28.96
N TYR A 333 -12.66 8.51 27.72
CA TYR A 333 -13.72 8.95 26.82
C TYR A 333 -14.65 7.79 26.44
N GLU A 334 -14.13 6.63 26.05
CA GLU A 334 -14.92 5.45 25.68
C GLU A 334 -15.78 4.94 26.84
N LEU A 335 -15.22 4.94 28.06
CA LEU A 335 -15.96 4.54 29.27
C LEU A 335 -17.15 5.47 29.54
N ASN A 336 -16.96 6.78 29.36
CA ASN A 336 -18.00 7.79 29.60
C ASN A 336 -18.99 7.93 28.43
N HIS A 337 -18.61 7.51 27.22
CA HIS A 337 -19.43 7.66 26.01
C HIS A 337 -19.45 6.39 25.15
N PRO A 338 -19.98 5.26 25.67
CA PRO A 338 -19.94 3.99 24.96
C PRO A 338 -20.45 4.10 23.51
N ALA A 339 -19.62 3.64 22.57
CA ALA A 339 -19.89 3.62 21.13
C ALA A 339 -20.12 5.00 20.45
N LEU A 340 -19.95 6.12 21.16
CA LEU A 340 -20.13 7.44 20.56
C LEU A 340 -19.04 7.78 19.55
N SER A 341 -17.78 7.46 19.85
CA SER A 341 -16.65 7.69 18.94
C SER A 341 -16.78 6.91 17.64
N LYS A 342 -17.26 5.66 17.70
CA LYS A 342 -17.54 4.82 16.54
C LYS A 342 -18.60 5.47 15.63
N ARG A 343 -19.74 5.86 16.20
CA ARG A 343 -20.81 6.53 15.44
C ARG A 343 -20.33 7.83 14.80
N ARG A 344 -19.61 8.67 15.54
CA ARG A 344 -19.05 9.93 15.01
C ARG A 344 -18.03 9.69 13.90
N THR A 345 -17.21 8.65 14.02
CA THR A 345 -16.29 8.25 12.95
C THR A 345 -17.04 7.89 11.67
N GLU A 346 -18.08 7.06 11.79
CA GLU A 346 -18.93 6.68 10.66
C GLU A 346 -19.62 7.91 10.03
N GLU A 347 -20.18 8.81 10.84
CA GLU A 347 -20.78 10.07 10.38
C GLU A 347 -19.79 10.96 9.63
N VAL A 348 -18.59 11.17 10.19
CA VAL A 348 -17.53 11.99 9.57
C VAL A 348 -17.04 11.39 8.26
N LEU A 349 -16.79 10.08 8.23
CA LEU A 349 -16.35 9.40 7.01
C LEU A 349 -17.44 9.41 5.93
N ASN A 350 -18.69 9.11 6.29
CA ASN A 350 -19.81 9.14 5.36
C ASN A 350 -20.00 10.54 4.76
N ALA A 351 -19.99 11.58 5.59
CA ALA A 351 -20.08 12.97 5.13
C ALA A 351 -18.89 13.35 4.24
N PHE A 352 -17.67 12.93 4.62
CA PHE A 352 -16.46 13.21 3.86
C PHE A 352 -16.51 12.56 2.47
N PHE A 353 -16.76 11.25 2.38
CA PHE A 353 -16.82 10.55 1.10
C PHE A 353 -18.01 10.98 0.24
N ALA A 354 -19.15 11.32 0.85
CA ALA A 354 -20.26 11.93 0.11
C ALA A 354 -19.83 13.24 -0.54
N SER A 355 -19.11 14.12 0.18
CA SER A 355 -18.65 15.40 -0.38
C SER A 355 -17.66 15.23 -1.55
N VAL A 356 -16.80 14.22 -1.49
CA VAL A 356 -15.85 13.90 -2.58
C VAL A 356 -16.60 13.43 -3.82
N ALA A 357 -17.58 12.55 -3.67
CA ALA A 357 -18.36 12.02 -4.80
C ALA A 357 -19.12 13.11 -5.59
N HIS A 358 -19.60 14.16 -4.91
CA HIS A 358 -20.30 15.27 -5.58
C HIS A 358 -19.34 16.16 -6.39
N SER A 359 -18.07 16.25 -5.98
CA SER A 359 -17.08 17.14 -6.62
C SER A 359 -16.60 16.68 -8.00
N GLU A 360 -16.84 15.42 -8.38
CA GLU A 360 -16.45 14.86 -9.68
C GLU A 360 -17.54 14.96 -10.77
N THR A 361 -18.71 15.52 -10.45
CA THR A 361 -19.86 15.61 -11.37
C THR A 361 -20.08 16.99 -12.01
N VAL A 362 -19.09 17.89 -11.95
CA VAL A 362 -19.16 19.26 -12.49
C VAL A 362 -18.24 19.45 -13.68
#